data_AF-A0A0R2CRT9-F1
#
_entry.id   AF-A0A0R2CRT9-F1
#
_cell.length_a   1.000
_cell.length_b   1.000
_cell.length_c   1.000
_cell.angle_alpha   90.00
_cell.angle_beta   90.00
_cell.angle_gamma   90.00
#
_symmetry.space_group_name_H-M   'P 1'
#
loop_
_entity.id
_entity.type
_entity.pdbx_description
1 polymer ?
#
loop_
_entity_poly.entity_id
_entity_poly.type
_entity_poly.pdbx_seq_one_letter_code
_entity_poly.pdbx_strand_id
1 'polypeptide(L)'
;MRNGFKLMIAGAFLGVGLAATPINGYAANVIEAPGVANEVKVINSGNVLSTYSDDELNTVNNSSPNGNTSKKYKKYELDPNENITANTYRTISGSSQSNSFSTQWYLPDGFNVSDLQHGNFQSVALDDEDNIYFVESNGTGTNRGAIVKFNLSELNDLGLDTNITGIWMAFEYFNPYTDEGKEHNKEYQEAYKKLPFAKKTALENTIDKNELWKNNQVNYKNSAKTHYQAWKLKKAQYAKYTTSKYKPATRKKFKKLVTKAKNKMAVWMSSYQKHKQKVTAYNKKITGYNNTLAGYQKQIDDAKASNPEMFQNAAIAQTAQLSPLIDIGHGQTLTFNPANKHLYLAEDETLSDLSISDNNEVLEMDPHTLQPLREYRFKMLHDNSNFQLHTLAFDSEGNAYWGRKKGSGYMLFHGRLDENEVKFAPSKTIVGKRGGNTNQFVAVNPQNNRVYFVSDDILTSIPADKVRDGVFSAKDIHYQVFNSKREFEGLAFDQSGYGYLLMLWPPELMKSSQPLN
;
A
#
# COMPACT_ATOMS: atom_id res chain seq x y z
N MET A 1 7.18 29.84 -23.37
CA MET A 1 6.04 28.93 -23.11
C MET A 1 6.48 27.51 -23.42
N ARG A 2 6.82 26.76 -22.38
CA ARG A 2 7.23 25.35 -22.42
C ARG A 2 5.97 24.51 -22.32
N ASN A 3 5.50 23.94 -23.42
CA ASN A 3 4.51 22.87 -23.37
C ASN A 3 5.21 21.58 -23.80
N GLY A 4 5.53 20.74 -22.80
CA GLY A 4 5.95 19.37 -22.99
C GLY A 4 4.73 18.54 -23.35
N PHE A 5 4.61 18.18 -24.63
CA PHE A 5 3.70 17.13 -25.06
C PHE A 5 4.26 15.78 -24.58
N LYS A 6 3.73 15.27 -23.48
CA LYS A 6 3.79 13.84 -23.17
C LYS A 6 2.88 13.15 -24.18
N LEU A 7 3.47 12.36 -25.07
CA LEU A 7 2.74 11.49 -25.96
C LEU A 7 2.21 10.33 -25.10
N MET A 8 0.91 10.31 -24.81
CA MET A 8 0.24 9.12 -24.31
C MET A 8 0.30 8.07 -25.42
N ILE A 9 1.16 7.08 -25.27
CA ILE A 9 1.00 5.82 -25.97
C ILE A 9 -0.05 5.06 -25.17
N ALA A 10 -1.28 5.09 -25.67
CA ALA A 10 -2.31 4.12 -25.32
C ALA A 10 -1.88 2.76 -25.89
N GLY A 11 -1.02 2.08 -25.14
CA GLY A 11 -0.83 0.64 -25.23
C GLY A 11 -1.36 0.07 -23.93
N ALA A 12 -2.31 -0.86 -24.03
CA ALA A 12 -2.75 -1.67 -22.91
C ALA A 12 -1.53 -2.41 -22.34
N PHE A 13 -0.86 -1.80 -21.36
CA PHE A 13 0.09 -2.46 -20.48
C PHE A 13 -0.71 -3.00 -19.30
N LEU A 14 -1.39 -4.13 -19.51
CA LEU A 14 -1.61 -5.10 -18.43
C LEU A 14 -0.32 -5.90 -18.28
N GLY A 15 0.75 -5.19 -17.98
CA GLY A 15 1.99 -5.77 -17.48
C GLY A 15 2.00 -5.41 -16.01
N VAL A 16 1.41 -6.26 -15.17
CA VAL A 16 1.68 -6.26 -13.73
C VAL A 16 3.20 -6.16 -13.62
N GLY A 17 3.64 -5.04 -13.08
CA GLY A 17 5.04 -4.64 -13.03
C GLY A 17 5.78 -5.53 -12.04
N LEU A 18 6.11 -6.76 -12.44
CA LEU A 18 7.15 -7.54 -11.80
C LEU A 18 8.50 -6.93 -12.16
N ALA A 19 8.79 -5.76 -11.57
CA ALA A 19 10.15 -5.30 -11.38
C ALA A 19 10.74 -6.09 -10.21
N ALA A 20 10.93 -7.40 -10.40
CA ALA A 20 11.76 -8.20 -9.52
C ALA A 20 13.17 -7.62 -9.60
N THR A 21 13.57 -6.87 -8.58
CA THR A 21 14.96 -6.48 -8.36
C THR A 21 15.81 -7.75 -8.34
N PRO A 22 16.86 -7.85 -9.17
CA PRO A 22 17.74 -9.01 -9.14
C PRO A 22 18.63 -8.89 -7.90
N ILE A 23 18.34 -9.65 -6.85
CA ILE A 23 19.23 -9.78 -5.70
C ILE A 23 19.94 -11.13 -5.77
N ASN A 24 21.25 -11.08 -5.51
CA ASN A 24 22.21 -12.15 -5.68
C ASN A 24 21.86 -13.43 -4.90
N GLY A 25 21.89 -14.57 -5.58
CA GLY A 25 22.66 -15.73 -5.10
C GLY A 25 22.18 -16.50 -3.87
N TYR A 26 20.91 -16.44 -3.50
CA TYR A 26 20.24 -17.40 -2.61
C TYR A 26 18.92 -17.84 -3.27
N ALA A 27 18.41 -19.03 -2.94
CA ALA A 27 17.22 -19.59 -3.59
C ALA A 27 16.11 -18.54 -3.69
N ALA A 28 15.66 -18.20 -4.90
CA ALA A 28 14.53 -17.29 -5.04
C ALA A 28 13.26 -18.05 -4.65
N ASN A 29 12.93 -18.03 -3.36
CA ASN A 29 11.59 -18.40 -2.94
C ASN A 29 10.61 -17.42 -3.60
N VAL A 30 9.38 -17.85 -3.88
CA VAL A 30 8.36 -16.96 -4.45
C VAL A 30 8.11 -15.75 -3.54
N ILE A 31 8.29 -15.94 -2.24
CA ILE A 31 8.29 -14.90 -1.21
C ILE A 31 9.67 -14.88 -0.55
N GLU A 32 10.30 -13.71 -0.47
CA GLU A 32 11.56 -13.56 0.25
C GLU A 32 11.32 -13.66 1.76
N ALA A 33 12.19 -14.39 2.47
CA ALA A 33 12.12 -14.45 3.93
C ALA A 33 12.31 -13.04 4.54
N PRO A 34 11.72 -12.75 5.71
CA PRO A 34 11.90 -11.49 6.41
C PRO A 34 13.38 -11.10 6.52
N GLY A 35 13.66 -9.82 6.25
CA GLY A 35 14.99 -9.24 6.43
C GLY A 35 15.39 -9.05 7.90
N VAL A 36 16.52 -8.40 8.13
CA VAL A 36 16.98 -8.00 9.47
C VAL A 36 16.47 -6.59 9.78
N ALA A 37 15.95 -6.38 10.98
CA ALA A 37 15.52 -5.07 11.44
C ALA A 37 16.73 -4.17 11.72
N ASN A 38 16.63 -2.91 11.31
CA ASN A 38 17.63 -1.90 11.66
C ASN A 38 17.57 -1.54 13.16
N GLU A 39 18.69 -1.12 13.73
CA GLU A 39 18.69 -0.44 15.03
C GLU A 39 17.91 0.88 14.91
N VAL A 40 17.05 1.15 15.88
CA VAL A 40 16.19 2.34 15.89
C VAL A 40 16.50 3.27 17.05
N LYS A 41 16.20 4.55 16.84
CA LYS A 41 16.30 5.56 17.90
C LYS A 41 15.17 5.34 18.91
N VAL A 42 15.51 5.27 20.19
CA VAL A 42 14.54 5.20 21.30
C VAL A 42 14.22 6.60 21.83
N ILE A 43 12.93 6.92 21.93
CA ILE A 43 12.39 8.17 22.50
C ILE A 43 11.76 7.86 23.86
N ASN A 44 12.29 8.45 24.93
CA ASN A 44 11.78 8.25 26.29
C ASN A 44 10.99 9.48 26.77
N SER A 45 9.73 9.30 27.16
CA SER A 45 8.81 10.42 27.46
C SER A 45 8.27 10.45 28.90
N GLY A 46 8.72 9.54 29.78
CA GLY A 46 8.27 9.50 31.18
C GLY A 46 6.76 9.23 31.30
N ASN A 47 6.07 9.84 32.27
CA ASN A 47 4.60 9.75 32.34
C ASN A 47 3.95 10.72 31.36
N VAL A 48 3.16 10.18 30.44
CA VAL A 48 2.53 10.95 29.35
C VAL A 48 1.02 11.14 29.53
N LEU A 49 0.41 10.45 30.50
CA LEU A 49 -1.01 10.58 30.81
C LEU A 49 -1.25 11.77 31.76
N SER A 50 -2.12 12.69 31.35
CA SER A 50 -2.55 13.80 32.21
C SER A 50 -3.35 13.28 33.41
N THR A 51 -3.13 13.86 34.58
CA THR A 51 -3.90 13.57 35.79
C THR A 51 -5.39 13.90 35.61
N TYR A 52 -6.26 13.04 36.14
CA TYR A 52 -7.70 13.24 36.24
C TYR A 52 -8.25 12.51 37.47
N SER A 53 -9.50 12.79 37.86
CA SER A 53 -10.23 12.00 38.86
C SER A 53 -11.35 11.20 38.20
N ASP A 54 -11.53 9.96 38.64
CA ASP A 54 -12.63 9.10 38.18
C ASP A 54 -14.02 9.72 38.48
N ASP A 55 -14.13 10.52 39.54
CA ASP A 55 -15.37 11.21 39.93
C ASP A 55 -15.74 12.36 38.98
N GLU A 56 -14.80 12.84 38.16
CA GLU A 56 -15.03 13.90 37.17
C GLU A 56 -15.54 13.34 35.83
N LEU A 57 -15.58 12.01 35.67
CA LEU A 57 -16.01 11.36 34.43
C LEU A 57 -17.54 11.31 34.33
N ASN A 58 -18.06 11.86 33.25
CA ASN A 58 -19.48 11.79 32.93
C ASN A 58 -19.82 10.47 32.21
N THR A 59 -20.68 9.64 32.81
CA THR A 59 -21.10 8.37 32.19
C THR A 59 -22.37 8.54 31.37
N VAL A 60 -22.30 8.27 30.06
CA VAL A 60 -23.46 8.31 29.18
C VAL A 60 -24.28 7.04 29.34
N ASN A 61 -25.56 7.19 29.69
CA ASN A 61 -26.50 6.08 29.64
C ASN A 61 -26.93 5.81 28.18
N ASN A 62 -26.42 4.73 27.59
CA ASN A 62 -26.71 4.31 26.22
C ASN A 62 -27.30 2.89 26.15
N SER A 63 -28.07 2.62 25.08
CA SER A 63 -28.84 1.39 24.90
C SER A 63 -28.14 0.33 24.04
N SER A 64 -26.81 0.31 24.00
CA SER A 64 -26.08 -0.61 23.10
C SER A 64 -26.54 -2.06 23.29
N PRO A 65 -26.91 -2.78 22.21
CA PRO A 65 -27.17 -4.21 22.28
C PRO A 65 -25.90 -4.99 22.65
N ASN A 66 -26.06 -6.27 22.96
CA ASN A 66 -24.92 -7.13 23.26
C ASN A 66 -24.41 -7.81 21.98
N GLY A 67 -23.10 -7.71 21.74
CA GLY A 67 -22.40 -8.56 20.77
C GLY A 67 -22.14 -9.95 21.34
N ASN A 68 -21.03 -10.58 20.94
CA ASN A 68 -20.63 -11.88 21.48
C ASN A 68 -19.87 -11.71 22.80
N THR A 69 -20.59 -11.74 23.91
CA THR A 69 -19.98 -11.66 25.24
C THR A 69 -19.48 -13.01 25.75
N SER A 70 -19.78 -14.11 25.05
CA SER A 70 -19.51 -15.48 25.53
C SER A 70 -18.10 -15.99 25.22
N LYS A 71 -17.39 -15.33 24.29
CA LYS A 71 -16.13 -15.82 23.70
C LYS A 71 -16.21 -17.23 23.09
N LYS A 72 -17.43 -17.69 22.77
CA LYS A 72 -17.65 -18.91 21.99
C LYS A 72 -17.67 -18.51 20.52
N TYR A 73 -16.67 -18.97 19.78
CA TYR A 73 -16.52 -18.64 18.36
C TYR A 73 -16.96 -19.79 17.47
N LYS A 74 -17.60 -19.46 16.34
CA LYS A 74 -17.85 -20.37 15.24
C LYS A 74 -16.51 -20.60 14.53
N LYS A 75 -15.98 -21.83 14.65
CA LYS A 75 -14.78 -22.27 13.97
C LYS A 75 -15.16 -23.22 12.83
N TYR A 76 -14.46 -23.13 11.71
CA TYR A 76 -14.58 -24.06 10.59
C TYR A 76 -13.27 -24.08 9.80
N GLU A 77 -13.07 -25.14 9.02
CA GLU A 77 -11.90 -25.33 8.17
C GLU A 77 -12.24 -24.98 6.72
N LEU A 78 -11.23 -24.57 5.96
CA LEU A 78 -11.34 -24.38 4.52
C LEU A 78 -10.75 -25.62 3.83
N ASP A 79 -11.52 -26.25 2.96
CA ASP A 79 -11.03 -27.35 2.11
C ASP A 79 -10.77 -26.82 0.69
N PRO A 80 -9.52 -26.87 0.18
CA PRO A 80 -9.21 -26.38 -1.16
C PRO A 80 -9.91 -27.17 -2.28
N ASN A 81 -10.50 -28.34 -1.98
CA ASN A 81 -11.26 -29.15 -2.92
C ASN A 81 -12.76 -28.84 -2.94
N GLU A 82 -13.25 -28.00 -2.02
CA GLU A 82 -14.65 -27.61 -1.94
C GLU A 82 -14.95 -26.27 -2.63
N ASN A 83 -16.20 -26.06 -3.00
CA ASN A 83 -16.66 -24.77 -3.52
C ASN A 83 -16.82 -23.76 -2.37
N ILE A 84 -15.76 -23.03 -2.06
CA ILE A 84 -15.74 -22.02 -1.01
C ILE A 84 -16.50 -20.77 -1.47
N THR A 85 -17.42 -20.31 -0.63
CA THR A 85 -18.26 -19.14 -0.90
C THR A 85 -18.02 -18.03 0.11
N ALA A 86 -18.36 -16.80 -0.27
CA ALA A 86 -18.25 -15.64 0.62
C ALA A 86 -19.28 -15.74 1.75
N ASN A 87 -18.83 -15.54 2.98
CA ASN A 87 -19.70 -15.24 4.11
C ASN A 87 -20.27 -13.83 3.97
N THR A 88 -21.44 -13.61 4.56
CA THR A 88 -22.01 -12.27 4.73
C THR A 88 -22.71 -12.16 6.06
N TYR A 89 -22.32 -11.17 6.86
CA TYR A 89 -22.91 -10.87 8.16
C TYR A 89 -23.57 -9.51 8.12
N ARG A 90 -24.89 -9.49 8.36
CA ARG A 90 -25.69 -8.26 8.43
C ARG A 90 -25.82 -7.80 9.87
N THR A 91 -25.94 -6.50 10.07
CA THR A 91 -26.26 -5.94 11.39
C THR A 91 -27.63 -6.45 11.86
N ILE A 92 -27.76 -6.76 13.15
CA ILE A 92 -29.00 -7.22 13.77
C ILE A 92 -29.97 -6.08 14.07
N SER A 93 -31.24 -6.44 14.28
CA SER A 93 -32.25 -5.53 14.82
C SER A 93 -31.79 -4.94 16.15
N GLY A 94 -32.03 -3.64 16.33
CA GLY A 94 -31.57 -2.89 17.48
C GLY A 94 -30.19 -2.26 17.31
N SER A 95 -29.50 -2.45 16.17
CA SER A 95 -28.35 -1.60 15.79
C SER A 95 -28.82 -0.18 15.46
N SER A 96 -28.01 0.85 15.75
CA SER A 96 -28.35 2.23 15.39
C SER A 96 -28.01 2.55 13.93
N GLN A 97 -27.15 1.75 13.30
CA GLN A 97 -26.76 1.83 11.90
C GLN A 97 -26.93 0.45 11.26
N SER A 98 -27.29 0.43 9.97
CA SER A 98 -27.45 -0.81 9.19
C SER A 98 -26.33 -0.96 8.18
N ASN A 99 -25.67 -2.12 8.17
CA ASN A 99 -24.64 -2.46 7.19
C ASN A 99 -24.51 -3.99 7.08
N SER A 100 -23.65 -4.45 6.18
CA SER A 100 -23.22 -5.84 6.13
C SER A 100 -21.75 -5.94 5.77
N PHE A 101 -21.09 -6.94 6.31
CA PHE A 101 -19.74 -7.31 5.93
C PHE A 101 -19.78 -8.59 5.10
N SER A 102 -19.11 -8.59 3.95
CA SER A 102 -18.97 -9.76 3.08
C SER A 102 -17.51 -10.11 2.90
N THR A 103 -17.19 -11.39 2.72
CA THR A 103 -15.80 -11.85 2.51
C THR A 103 -15.19 -11.11 1.34
N GLN A 104 -14.10 -10.40 1.61
CA GLN A 104 -13.20 -9.92 0.58
C GLN A 104 -12.20 -11.04 0.27
N TRP A 105 -11.49 -11.53 1.29
CA TRP A 105 -10.50 -12.58 1.15
C TRP A 105 -10.51 -13.55 2.34
N TYR A 106 -10.37 -14.84 2.04
CA TYR A 106 -9.80 -15.79 2.98
C TYR A 106 -8.28 -15.62 2.98
N LEU A 107 -7.70 -15.57 4.17
CA LEU A 107 -6.26 -15.44 4.37
C LEU A 107 -5.66 -16.82 4.65
N PRO A 108 -4.36 -17.04 4.36
CA PRO A 108 -3.69 -18.29 4.66
C PRO A 108 -3.43 -18.49 6.16
N ASP A 109 -3.00 -19.69 6.54
CA ASP A 109 -2.52 -19.96 7.90
C ASP A 109 -1.24 -19.17 8.22
N GLY A 110 -0.54 -18.68 7.20
CA GLY A 110 0.43 -17.62 7.31
C GLY A 110 1.00 -17.24 5.95
N PHE A 111 1.77 -16.16 5.91
CA PHE A 111 2.35 -15.65 4.68
C PHE A 111 3.77 -16.16 4.44
N ASN A 112 4.06 -17.39 4.88
CA ASN A 112 5.37 -18.03 4.73
C ASN A 112 6.53 -17.29 5.42
N VAL A 113 6.22 -16.60 6.53
CA VAL A 113 7.19 -15.85 7.36
C VAL A 113 8.07 -16.79 8.20
N SER A 114 7.48 -17.81 8.82
CA SER A 114 8.17 -18.84 9.63
C SER A 114 7.45 -20.20 9.56
N ASP A 115 8.00 -21.26 10.14
CA ASP A 115 7.32 -22.56 10.27
C ASP A 115 6.30 -22.60 11.43
N LEU A 116 6.11 -21.48 12.13
CA LEU A 116 5.22 -21.31 13.28
C LEU A 116 3.87 -20.66 12.90
N GLN A 117 3.50 -20.76 11.62
CA GLN A 117 2.22 -20.27 11.07
C GLN A 117 1.04 -20.97 11.73
N HIS A 118 -0.03 -20.22 12.01
CA HIS A 118 -1.19 -20.74 12.76
C HIS A 118 -2.50 -19.96 12.53
N GLY A 119 -2.56 -19.14 11.47
CA GLY A 119 -3.77 -18.46 10.99
C GLY A 119 -4.30 -17.37 11.91
N ASN A 120 -3.45 -16.84 12.78
CA ASN A 120 -3.82 -15.89 13.83
C ASN A 120 -3.24 -14.52 13.55
N PHE A 121 -3.90 -13.77 12.66
CA PHE A 121 -3.55 -12.38 12.38
C PHE A 121 -4.16 -11.48 13.44
N GLN A 122 -3.33 -10.62 14.04
CA GLN A 122 -3.69 -9.88 15.24
C GLN A 122 -4.21 -8.47 14.94
N SER A 123 -3.98 -7.95 13.74
CA SER A 123 -4.51 -6.65 13.33
C SER A 123 -4.49 -6.45 11.81
N VAL A 124 -5.27 -5.47 11.37
CA VAL A 124 -5.30 -4.97 9.99
C VAL A 124 -5.22 -3.45 9.98
N ALA A 125 -4.44 -2.89 9.07
CA ALA A 125 -4.35 -1.45 8.82
C ALA A 125 -4.46 -1.14 7.33
N LEU A 126 -4.91 0.07 6.99
CA LEU A 126 -4.86 0.62 5.64
C LEU A 126 -4.19 2.00 5.68
N ASP A 127 -3.40 2.32 4.65
CA ASP A 127 -2.87 3.67 4.44
C ASP A 127 -3.71 4.46 3.41
N ASP A 128 -3.26 5.67 3.04
CA ASP A 128 -3.93 6.50 2.03
C ASP A 128 -3.44 6.27 0.59
N GLU A 129 -2.63 5.23 0.37
CA GLU A 129 -2.16 4.78 -0.95
C GLU A 129 -2.74 3.39 -1.32
N ASP A 130 -3.83 3.00 -0.67
CA ASP A 130 -4.51 1.72 -0.84
C ASP A 130 -3.61 0.50 -0.51
N ASN A 131 -2.63 0.67 0.37
CA ASN A 131 -1.90 -0.47 0.93
C ASN A 131 -2.63 -1.00 2.16
N ILE A 132 -2.76 -2.33 2.24
CA ILE A 132 -3.32 -3.06 3.38
C ILE A 132 -2.20 -3.83 4.07
N TYR A 133 -2.25 -3.83 5.40
CA TYR A 133 -1.25 -4.43 6.26
C TYR A 133 -1.88 -5.43 7.21
N PHE A 134 -1.23 -6.56 7.44
CA PHE A 134 -1.59 -7.57 8.43
C PHE A 134 -0.43 -7.80 9.39
N VAL A 135 -0.72 -7.96 10.68
CA VAL A 135 0.27 -8.44 11.65
C VAL A 135 0.15 -9.96 11.77
N GLU A 136 1.16 -10.68 11.29
CA GLU A 136 1.30 -12.12 11.44
C GLU A 136 2.15 -12.43 12.68
N SER A 137 1.60 -13.21 13.61
CA SER A 137 2.32 -13.71 14.79
C SER A 137 3.01 -15.05 14.48
N ASN A 138 4.24 -15.23 14.96
CA ASN A 138 5.00 -16.50 14.87
C ASN A 138 4.64 -17.49 16.00
N GLY A 139 3.39 -17.49 16.45
CA GLY A 139 2.90 -18.43 17.45
C GLY A 139 2.61 -17.78 18.80
N THR A 140 1.75 -18.45 19.57
CA THR A 140 1.30 -17.98 20.89
C THR A 140 2.48 -17.77 21.85
N GLY A 141 2.57 -16.57 22.44
CA GLY A 141 3.54 -16.24 23.49
C GLY A 141 4.97 -15.99 22.99
N THR A 142 5.18 -15.87 21.68
CA THR A 142 6.49 -15.51 21.11
C THR A 142 6.73 -14.01 21.07
N ASN A 143 5.64 -13.23 21.03
CA ASN A 143 5.60 -11.78 20.75
C ASN A 143 6.42 -11.36 19.53
N ARG A 144 6.71 -12.31 18.62
CA ARG A 144 7.47 -12.07 17.41
C ARG A 144 6.61 -12.30 16.21
N GLY A 145 6.83 -11.49 15.19
CA GLY A 145 6.04 -11.57 13.98
C GLY A 145 6.60 -10.72 12.87
N ALA A 146 5.81 -10.60 11.81
CA ALA A 146 6.08 -9.71 10.70
C ALA A 146 4.80 -8.97 10.29
N ILE A 147 5.00 -7.83 9.66
CA ILE A 147 3.95 -7.10 8.96
C ILE A 147 3.97 -7.55 7.50
N VAL A 148 2.81 -7.93 7.01
CA VAL A 148 2.60 -8.31 5.61
C VAL A 148 1.81 -7.21 4.93
N LYS A 149 2.37 -6.65 3.87
CA LYS A 149 1.78 -5.56 3.09
C LYS A 149 1.36 -6.07 1.71
N PHE A 150 0.19 -5.62 1.26
CA PHE A 150 -0.27 -5.72 -0.12
C PHE A 150 -0.77 -4.37 -0.62
N ASN A 151 -0.70 -4.13 -1.93
CA ASN A 151 -1.42 -3.02 -2.56
C ASN A 151 -2.76 -3.50 -3.13
N LEU A 152 -3.88 -2.89 -2.72
CA LEU A 152 -5.22 -3.32 -3.13
C LEU A 152 -5.42 -3.17 -4.65
N SER A 153 -4.85 -2.14 -5.29
CA SER A 153 -4.97 -1.96 -6.73
C SER A 153 -4.23 -3.06 -7.49
N GLU A 154 -3.04 -3.44 -7.04
CA GLU A 154 -2.28 -4.54 -7.66
C GLU A 154 -2.99 -5.88 -7.52
N LEU A 155 -3.61 -6.15 -6.36
CA LEU A 155 -4.43 -7.34 -6.15
C LEU A 155 -5.68 -7.33 -7.04
N ASN A 156 -6.32 -6.17 -7.23
CA ASN A 156 -7.47 -6.04 -8.12
C ASN A 156 -7.08 -6.25 -9.60
N ASP A 157 -5.91 -5.76 -10.03
CA ASP A 157 -5.38 -6.00 -11.38
C ASP A 157 -5.11 -7.50 -11.65
N LEU A 158 -4.92 -8.28 -10.59
CA LEU A 158 -4.82 -9.75 -10.61
C LEU A 158 -6.18 -10.47 -10.49
N GLY A 159 -7.29 -9.72 -10.42
CA GLY A 159 -8.65 -10.26 -10.33
C GLY A 159 -9.08 -10.70 -8.92
N LEU A 160 -8.38 -10.24 -7.87
CA LEU A 160 -8.73 -10.59 -6.49
C LEU A 160 -9.89 -9.77 -5.92
N ASP A 161 -10.49 -8.86 -6.68
CA ASP A 161 -11.74 -8.21 -6.33
C ASP A 161 -12.92 -9.21 -6.29
N THR A 162 -12.82 -10.29 -7.06
CA THR A 162 -13.85 -11.34 -7.18
C THR A 162 -13.34 -12.73 -6.77
N ASN A 163 -12.03 -12.96 -6.76
CA ASN A 163 -11.42 -14.21 -6.31
C ASN A 163 -11.12 -14.19 -4.80
N ILE A 164 -12.10 -14.59 -4.00
CA ILE A 164 -12.03 -14.55 -2.53
C ILE A 164 -11.02 -15.53 -1.91
N THR A 165 -10.57 -16.57 -2.63
CA THR A 165 -9.59 -17.55 -2.15
C THR A 165 -8.20 -17.34 -2.71
N GLY A 166 -8.01 -16.38 -3.63
CA GLY A 166 -6.77 -16.24 -4.39
C GLY A 166 -5.52 -16.00 -3.54
N ILE A 167 -5.62 -15.19 -2.47
CA ILE A 167 -4.51 -14.98 -1.53
C ILE A 167 -4.19 -16.29 -0.79
N TRP A 168 -5.17 -16.91 -0.14
CA TRP A 168 -4.99 -18.17 0.56
C TRP A 168 -4.36 -19.26 -0.32
N MET A 169 -4.92 -19.51 -1.51
CA MET A 169 -4.42 -20.54 -2.42
C MET A 169 -3.00 -20.25 -2.91
N ALA A 170 -2.66 -18.98 -3.18
CA ALA A 170 -1.32 -18.63 -3.63
C ALA A 170 -0.24 -18.92 -2.58
N PHE A 171 -0.52 -18.65 -1.31
CA PHE A 171 0.41 -18.88 -0.21
C PHE A 171 0.51 -20.36 0.18
N GLU A 172 -0.60 -21.10 0.12
CA GLU A 172 -0.58 -22.57 0.27
C GLU A 172 0.21 -23.25 -0.86
N TYR A 173 0.00 -22.83 -2.12
CA TYR A 173 0.67 -23.40 -3.28
C TYR A 173 2.20 -23.30 -3.18
N PHE A 174 2.71 -22.20 -2.63
CA PHE A 174 4.15 -21.95 -2.46
C PHE A 174 4.65 -22.10 -1.03
N ASN A 175 3.89 -22.77 -0.15
CA ASN A 175 4.28 -22.93 1.25
C ASN A 175 5.61 -23.69 1.36
N PRO A 176 6.71 -23.06 1.81
CA PRO A 176 8.03 -23.69 1.81
C PRO A 176 8.19 -24.73 2.92
N TYR A 177 7.19 -24.86 3.80
CA TYR A 177 7.18 -25.80 4.92
C TYR A 177 6.46 -27.11 4.59
N THR A 178 5.76 -27.19 3.45
CA THR A 178 5.19 -28.43 2.91
C THR A 178 6.09 -29.04 1.85
N ASP A 179 5.94 -30.34 1.57
CA ASP A 179 6.75 -30.99 0.53
C ASP A 179 6.28 -30.60 -0.88
N GLU A 180 4.96 -30.46 -1.06
CA GLU A 180 4.36 -29.97 -2.30
C GLU A 180 4.82 -28.54 -2.62
N GLY A 181 4.76 -27.63 -1.64
CA GLY A 181 5.15 -26.24 -1.85
C GLY A 181 6.66 -26.07 -2.12
N LYS A 182 7.53 -26.92 -1.55
CA LYS A 182 8.96 -26.96 -1.91
C LYS A 182 9.17 -27.35 -3.38
N GLU A 183 8.44 -28.37 -3.87
CA GLU A 183 8.55 -28.76 -5.27
C GLU A 183 8.00 -27.67 -6.20
N HIS A 184 6.86 -27.06 -5.88
CA HIS A 184 6.32 -25.92 -6.65
C HIS A 184 7.30 -24.74 -6.70
N ASN A 185 7.93 -24.37 -5.58
CA ASN A 185 8.97 -23.33 -5.57
C ASN A 185 10.14 -23.69 -6.51
N LYS A 186 10.59 -24.94 -6.50
CA LYS A 186 11.65 -25.44 -7.38
C LYS A 186 11.25 -25.42 -8.85
N GLU A 187 10.04 -25.88 -9.19
CA GLU A 187 9.49 -25.84 -10.54
C GLU A 187 9.40 -24.40 -11.07
N TYR A 188 8.86 -23.49 -10.26
CA TYR A 188 8.79 -22.07 -10.60
C TYR A 188 10.19 -21.50 -10.84
N GLN A 189 11.15 -21.82 -9.97
CA GLN A 189 12.54 -21.39 -10.13
C GLN A 189 13.19 -21.89 -11.43
N GLU A 190 12.97 -23.15 -11.78
CA GLU A 190 13.48 -23.72 -13.02
C GLU A 190 12.83 -23.12 -14.27
N ALA A 191 11.54 -22.81 -14.20
CA ALA A 191 10.82 -22.10 -15.26
C ALA A 191 11.31 -20.65 -15.40
N TYR A 192 11.40 -19.92 -14.29
CA TYR A 192 11.79 -18.51 -14.23
C TYR A 192 13.20 -18.28 -14.78
N LYS A 193 14.17 -19.14 -14.45
CA LYS A 193 15.56 -19.06 -14.96
C LYS A 193 15.66 -19.16 -16.49
N LYS A 194 14.68 -19.82 -17.13
CA LYS A 194 14.65 -19.97 -18.60
C LYS A 194 14.00 -18.76 -19.28
N LEU A 195 13.30 -17.91 -18.54
CA LEU A 195 12.56 -16.79 -19.09
C LEU A 195 13.47 -15.60 -19.42
N PRO A 196 13.23 -14.91 -20.55
CA PRO A 196 14.07 -13.82 -21.03
C PRO A 196 13.82 -12.49 -20.29
N PHE A 197 13.36 -12.47 -19.04
CA PHE A 197 12.98 -11.23 -18.33
C PHE A 197 14.10 -10.19 -18.31
N ALA A 198 15.31 -10.55 -17.85
CA ALA A 198 16.45 -9.63 -17.83
C ALA A 198 16.82 -9.12 -19.24
N LYS A 199 16.71 -9.96 -20.26
CA LYS A 199 16.97 -9.59 -21.65
C LYS A 199 15.89 -8.64 -22.20
N LYS A 200 14.63 -8.89 -21.84
CA LYS A 200 13.47 -8.03 -22.15
C LYS A 200 13.67 -6.63 -21.57
N THR A 201 13.92 -6.52 -20.27
CA THR A 201 14.16 -5.25 -19.58
C THR A 201 15.36 -4.48 -20.15
N ALA A 202 16.47 -5.17 -20.43
CA ALA A 202 17.65 -4.54 -21.04
C ALA A 202 17.35 -4.00 -22.46
N LEU A 203 16.51 -4.71 -23.23
CA LEU A 203 16.13 -4.32 -24.57
C LEU A 203 15.16 -3.14 -24.58
N GLU A 204 14.19 -3.10 -23.67
CA GLU A 204 13.27 -1.96 -23.46
C GLU A 204 14.05 -0.68 -23.18
N ASN A 205 14.97 -0.73 -22.21
CA ASN A 205 15.89 0.38 -21.93
C ASN A 205 16.72 0.82 -23.15
N THR A 206 17.09 -0.14 -24.01
CA THR A 206 17.83 0.15 -25.25
C THR A 206 16.93 0.84 -26.28
N ILE A 207 15.67 0.43 -26.41
CA ILE A 207 14.67 1.08 -27.26
C ILE A 207 14.49 2.53 -26.83
N ASP A 208 14.27 2.79 -25.54
CA ASP A 208 14.07 4.14 -25.00
C ASP A 208 15.25 5.07 -25.28
N LYS A 209 16.48 4.58 -25.09
CA LYS A 209 17.70 5.35 -25.44
C LYS A 209 17.75 5.67 -26.94
N ASN A 210 17.38 4.73 -27.80
CA ASN A 210 17.37 4.94 -29.25
C ASN A 210 16.24 5.88 -29.69
N GLU A 211 15.08 5.85 -29.03
CA GLU A 211 13.97 6.78 -29.20
C GLU A 211 14.43 8.23 -28.92
N LEU A 212 15.12 8.45 -27.79
CA LEU A 212 15.69 9.75 -27.43
C LEU A 212 16.70 10.24 -28.49
N TRP A 213 17.61 9.37 -28.95
CA TRP A 213 18.59 9.73 -29.97
C TRP A 213 17.95 10.02 -31.33
N LYS A 214 16.95 9.24 -31.73
CA LYS A 214 16.12 9.47 -32.93
C LYS A 214 15.50 10.86 -32.87
N ASN A 215 14.89 11.23 -31.73
CA ASN A 215 14.24 12.53 -31.54
C ASN A 215 15.24 13.68 -31.69
N ASN A 216 16.45 13.54 -31.15
CA ASN A 216 17.53 14.51 -31.39
C ASN A 216 17.88 14.65 -32.88
N GLN A 217 17.97 13.54 -33.63
CA GLN A 217 18.20 13.61 -35.08
C GLN A 217 17.04 14.25 -35.83
N VAL A 218 15.79 14.04 -35.41
CA VAL A 218 14.62 14.71 -35.97
C VAL A 218 14.72 16.23 -35.77
N ASN A 219 15.12 16.67 -34.58
CA ASN A 219 15.34 18.10 -34.29
C ASN A 219 16.41 18.70 -35.20
N TYR A 220 17.58 18.06 -35.32
CA TYR A 220 18.63 18.53 -36.22
C TYR A 220 18.19 18.57 -37.69
N LYS A 221 17.46 17.55 -38.15
CA LYS A 221 16.86 17.50 -39.50
C LYS A 221 15.92 18.69 -39.73
N ASN A 222 15.05 19.00 -38.77
CA ASN A 222 14.08 20.09 -38.88
C ASN A 222 14.76 21.47 -38.86
N SER A 223 15.77 21.65 -38.00
CA SER A 223 16.59 22.87 -37.98
C SER A 223 17.34 23.07 -39.30
N ALA A 224 17.96 22.02 -39.85
CA ALA A 224 18.63 22.07 -41.14
C ALA A 224 17.67 22.43 -42.28
N LYS A 225 16.46 21.85 -42.30
CA LYS A 225 15.40 22.20 -43.26
C LYS A 225 15.03 23.68 -43.16
N THR A 226 14.85 24.19 -41.94
CA THR A 226 14.51 25.60 -41.69
C THR A 226 15.60 26.54 -42.20
N HIS A 227 16.86 26.28 -41.88
CA HIS A 227 17.98 27.08 -42.37
C HIS A 227 18.12 27.01 -43.89
N TYR A 228 17.94 25.84 -44.51
CA TYR A 228 17.92 25.70 -45.97
C TYR A 228 16.86 26.63 -46.60
N GLN A 229 15.63 26.64 -46.08
CA GLN A 229 14.56 27.50 -46.61
C GLN A 229 14.88 28.99 -46.42
N ALA A 230 15.41 29.39 -45.26
CA ALA A 230 15.83 30.77 -45.01
C ALA A 230 16.90 31.23 -46.02
N TRP A 231 17.89 30.40 -46.32
CA TRP A 231 18.92 30.71 -47.32
C TRP A 231 18.39 30.69 -48.76
N LYS A 232 17.40 29.84 -49.06
CA LYS A 232 16.67 29.84 -50.34
C LYS A 232 15.97 31.18 -50.59
N LEU A 233 15.28 31.71 -49.58
CA LEU A 233 14.63 33.03 -49.64
C LEU A 233 15.66 34.15 -49.82
N LYS A 234 16.75 34.16 -49.05
CA LYS A 234 17.85 35.14 -49.21
C LYS A 234 18.46 35.11 -50.60
N LYS A 235 18.69 33.91 -51.17
CA LYS A 235 19.18 33.76 -52.55
C LYS A 235 18.23 34.42 -53.55
N ALA A 236 16.93 34.15 -53.44
CA ALA A 236 15.92 34.74 -54.32
C ALA A 236 15.88 36.27 -54.18
N GLN A 237 15.99 36.79 -52.96
CA GLN A 237 16.06 38.22 -52.69
C GLN A 237 17.31 38.86 -53.34
N TYR A 238 18.49 38.28 -53.16
CA TYR A 238 19.74 38.81 -53.73
C TYR A 238 19.77 38.74 -55.26
N ALA A 239 19.15 37.72 -55.85
CA ALA A 239 19.08 37.56 -57.31
C ALA A 239 18.30 38.70 -58.00
N LYS A 240 17.37 39.37 -57.31
CA LYS A 240 16.64 40.53 -57.87
C LYS A 240 17.57 41.70 -58.25
N TYR A 241 18.71 41.83 -57.58
CA TYR A 241 19.66 42.94 -57.74
C TYR A 241 20.82 42.62 -58.70
N THR A 242 20.81 41.45 -59.35
CA THR A 242 21.88 41.05 -60.29
C THR A 242 21.56 41.36 -61.75
N THR A 243 20.35 41.84 -62.04
CA THR A 243 19.85 42.16 -63.39
C THR A 243 20.52 43.41 -63.97
N SER A 244 20.44 43.57 -65.29
CA SER A 244 20.99 44.72 -66.03
C SER A 244 20.45 46.08 -65.57
N LYS A 245 19.32 46.13 -64.87
CA LYS A 245 18.70 47.34 -64.29
C LYS A 245 19.60 48.06 -63.26
N TYR A 246 20.55 47.37 -62.63
CA TYR A 246 21.36 47.92 -61.54
C TYR A 246 22.81 48.22 -61.96
N LYS A 247 23.44 49.19 -61.28
CA LYS A 247 24.84 49.60 -61.52
C LYS A 247 25.83 48.42 -61.43
N PRO A 248 26.92 48.38 -62.22
CA PRO A 248 27.88 47.27 -62.23
C PRO A 248 28.42 46.85 -60.86
N ALA A 249 28.79 47.80 -60.00
CA ALA A 249 29.30 47.54 -58.66
C ALA A 249 28.26 46.81 -57.78
N THR A 250 27.00 47.24 -57.83
CA THR A 250 25.86 46.60 -57.15
C THR A 250 25.68 45.17 -57.63
N ARG A 251 25.66 44.96 -58.95
CA ARG A 251 25.54 43.60 -59.54
C ARG A 251 26.67 42.69 -59.07
N LYS A 252 27.92 43.16 -59.06
CA LYS A 252 29.09 42.39 -58.60
C LYS A 252 28.96 41.99 -57.11
N LYS A 253 28.55 42.92 -56.25
CA LYS A 253 28.29 42.67 -54.82
C LYS A 253 27.20 41.60 -54.62
N PHE A 254 26.04 41.77 -55.26
CA PHE A 254 24.93 40.84 -55.09
C PHE A 254 25.17 39.48 -55.74
N LYS A 255 25.93 39.38 -56.83
CA LYS A 255 26.40 38.10 -57.37
C LYS A 255 27.21 37.31 -56.33
N LYS A 256 28.14 37.96 -55.60
CA LYS A 256 28.87 37.31 -54.49
C LYS A 256 27.94 36.82 -53.38
N LEU A 257 26.92 37.60 -53.02
CA LEU A 257 25.93 37.21 -52.00
C LEU A 257 25.04 36.04 -52.46
N VAL A 258 24.66 35.99 -53.73
CA VAL A 258 23.95 34.84 -54.32
C VAL A 258 24.82 33.58 -54.22
N THR A 259 26.11 33.66 -54.56
CA THR A 259 27.05 32.53 -54.41
C THR A 259 27.17 32.09 -52.96
N LYS A 260 27.32 33.03 -52.01
CA LYS A 260 27.35 32.72 -50.57
C LYS A 260 26.08 32.01 -50.11
N ALA A 261 24.90 32.49 -50.53
CA ALA A 261 23.63 31.87 -50.21
C ALA A 261 23.51 30.46 -50.80
N LYS A 262 23.94 30.26 -52.06
CA LYS A 262 23.98 28.93 -52.70
C LYS A 262 24.86 27.95 -51.92
N ASN A 263 26.04 28.38 -51.48
CA ASN A 263 26.95 27.54 -50.70
C ASN A 263 26.34 27.17 -49.34
N LYS A 264 25.71 28.12 -48.64
CA LYS A 264 25.02 27.85 -47.38
C LYS A 264 23.83 26.91 -47.56
N MET A 265 23.04 27.07 -48.62
CA MET A 265 21.96 26.12 -48.96
C MET A 265 22.50 24.70 -49.14
N ALA A 266 23.63 24.53 -49.86
CA ALA A 266 24.23 23.21 -50.07
C ALA A 266 24.65 22.56 -48.75
N VAL A 267 25.26 23.32 -47.82
CA VAL A 267 25.63 22.84 -46.48
C VAL A 267 24.41 22.37 -45.70
N TRP A 268 23.35 23.18 -45.64
CA TRP A 268 22.14 22.82 -44.89
C TRP A 268 21.35 21.68 -45.54
N MET A 269 21.35 21.57 -46.86
CA MET A 269 20.76 20.42 -47.56
C MET A 269 21.53 19.13 -47.25
N SER A 270 22.87 19.18 -47.25
CA SER A 270 23.70 18.04 -46.86
C SER A 270 23.44 17.62 -45.41
N SER A 271 23.39 18.57 -44.47
CA SER A 271 23.03 18.32 -43.08
C SER A 271 21.63 17.69 -42.96
N TYR A 272 20.63 18.22 -43.67
CA TYR A 272 19.27 17.67 -43.71
C TYR A 272 19.26 16.21 -44.18
N GLN A 273 19.93 15.88 -45.29
CA GLN A 273 19.98 14.52 -45.81
C GLN A 273 20.70 13.57 -44.85
N LYS A 274 21.83 14.01 -44.25
CA LYS A 274 22.56 13.23 -43.24
C LYS A 274 21.69 12.89 -42.04
N HIS A 275 20.99 13.86 -41.46
CA HIS A 275 20.12 13.61 -40.32
C HIS A 275 18.87 12.82 -40.71
N LYS A 276 18.33 13.01 -41.91
CA LYS A 276 17.24 12.18 -42.46
C LYS A 276 17.66 10.70 -42.53
N GLN A 277 18.83 10.41 -43.07
CA GLN A 277 19.36 9.04 -43.13
C GLN A 277 19.56 8.44 -41.73
N LYS A 278 20.08 9.22 -40.77
CA LYS A 278 20.21 8.77 -39.38
C LYS A 278 18.86 8.45 -38.74
N VAL A 279 17.83 9.27 -38.95
CA VAL A 279 16.46 8.98 -38.47
C VAL A 279 15.96 7.66 -39.05
N THR A 280 16.12 7.43 -40.35
CA THR A 280 15.74 6.16 -40.99
C THR A 280 16.50 4.97 -40.38
N ALA A 281 17.80 5.12 -40.09
CA ALA A 281 18.60 4.08 -39.45
C ALA A 281 18.10 3.76 -38.02
N TYR A 282 17.77 4.77 -37.22
CA TYR A 282 17.20 4.56 -35.89
C TYR A 282 15.83 3.89 -35.94
N ASN A 283 14.95 4.29 -36.86
CA ASN A 283 13.66 3.61 -37.06
C ASN A 283 13.87 2.12 -37.34
N LYS A 284 14.78 1.77 -38.25
CA LYS A 284 15.09 0.37 -38.56
C LYS A 284 15.59 -0.39 -37.34
N LYS A 285 16.45 0.22 -36.51
CA LYS A 285 16.94 -0.39 -35.26
C LYS A 285 15.82 -0.64 -34.27
N ILE A 286 15.00 0.38 -33.99
CA ILE A 286 13.88 0.30 -33.05
C ILE A 286 12.88 -0.77 -33.50
N THR A 287 12.53 -0.82 -34.79
CA THR A 287 11.68 -1.90 -35.33
C THR A 287 12.29 -3.28 -35.12
N GLY A 288 13.60 -3.44 -35.34
CA GLY A 288 14.29 -4.70 -35.07
C GLY A 288 14.22 -5.10 -33.60
N TYR A 289 14.46 -4.15 -32.68
CA TYR A 289 14.36 -4.39 -31.25
C TYR A 289 12.93 -4.73 -30.81
N ASN A 290 11.92 -4.03 -31.32
CA ASN A 290 10.52 -4.35 -31.02
C ASN A 290 10.12 -5.76 -31.47
N ASN A 291 10.63 -6.24 -32.61
CA ASN A 291 10.40 -7.61 -33.06
C ASN A 291 11.06 -8.64 -32.11
N THR A 292 12.28 -8.37 -31.65
CA THR A 292 12.93 -9.22 -30.63
C THR A 292 12.18 -9.19 -29.31
N LEU A 293 11.68 -8.02 -28.90
CA LEU A 293 10.87 -7.85 -27.69
C LEU A 293 9.59 -8.68 -27.75
N ALA A 294 8.89 -8.66 -28.90
CA ALA A 294 7.72 -9.51 -29.13
C ALA A 294 8.06 -11.00 -29.05
N GLY A 295 9.24 -11.41 -29.51
CA GLY A 295 9.73 -12.78 -29.35
C GLY A 295 9.97 -13.17 -27.89
N TYR A 296 10.54 -12.28 -27.09
CA TYR A 296 10.68 -12.49 -25.64
C TYR A 296 9.34 -12.54 -24.93
N GLN A 297 8.41 -11.67 -25.29
CA GLN A 297 7.06 -11.68 -24.72
C GLN A 297 6.36 -13.01 -25.02
N LYS A 298 6.42 -13.50 -26.27
CA LYS A 298 5.86 -14.80 -26.65
C LYS A 298 6.44 -15.94 -25.82
N GLN A 299 7.76 -15.96 -25.57
CA GLN A 299 8.37 -17.00 -24.73
C GLN A 299 7.84 -16.98 -23.30
N ILE A 300 7.61 -15.79 -22.75
CA ILE A 300 7.00 -15.61 -21.42
C ILE A 300 5.56 -16.10 -21.44
N ASP A 301 4.77 -15.72 -22.44
CA ASP A 301 3.37 -16.11 -22.56
C ASP A 301 3.22 -17.62 -22.75
N ASP A 302 4.05 -18.24 -23.60
CA ASP A 302 4.07 -19.69 -23.82
C ASP A 302 4.39 -20.45 -22.51
N ALA A 303 5.34 -19.94 -21.70
CA ALA A 303 5.67 -20.54 -20.41
C ALA A 303 4.52 -20.40 -19.41
N LYS A 304 3.90 -19.22 -19.33
CA LYS A 304 2.71 -19.00 -18.50
C LYS A 304 1.56 -19.92 -18.89
N ALA A 305 1.33 -20.11 -20.19
CA ALA A 305 0.29 -21.01 -20.69
C ALA A 305 0.56 -22.49 -20.38
N SER A 306 1.82 -22.89 -20.17
CA SER A 306 2.17 -24.28 -19.85
C SER A 306 1.83 -24.70 -18.42
N ASN A 307 1.80 -23.75 -17.48
CA ASN A 307 1.35 -23.96 -16.10
C ASN A 307 0.69 -22.67 -15.57
N PRO A 308 -0.54 -22.37 -15.99
CA PRO A 308 -1.19 -21.09 -15.70
C PRO A 308 -1.43 -20.88 -14.21
N GLU A 309 -1.77 -21.94 -13.48
CA GLU A 309 -2.01 -21.90 -12.04
C GLU A 309 -0.75 -21.49 -11.26
N MET A 310 0.39 -22.15 -11.51
CA MET A 310 1.67 -21.81 -10.87
C MET A 310 2.03 -20.33 -11.07
N PHE A 311 1.92 -19.82 -12.31
CA PHE A 311 2.26 -18.43 -12.60
C PHE A 311 1.23 -17.43 -12.04
N GLN A 312 -0.04 -17.80 -11.93
CA GLN A 312 -1.06 -16.98 -11.29
C GLN A 312 -0.81 -16.89 -9.78
N ASN A 313 -0.62 -18.02 -9.11
CA ASN A 313 -0.28 -18.07 -7.69
C ASN A 313 1.04 -17.34 -7.41
N ALA A 314 2.04 -17.46 -8.28
CA ALA A 314 3.30 -16.76 -8.12
C ALA A 314 3.12 -15.25 -8.26
N ALA A 315 2.31 -14.79 -9.23
CA ALA A 315 2.02 -13.38 -9.40
C ALA A 315 1.31 -12.79 -8.18
N ILE A 316 0.38 -13.53 -7.56
CA ILE A 316 -0.31 -13.11 -6.33
C ILE A 316 0.67 -13.08 -5.15
N ALA A 317 1.37 -14.17 -4.87
CA ALA A 317 2.28 -14.27 -3.74
C ALA A 317 3.42 -13.23 -3.79
N GLN A 318 3.92 -12.91 -5.00
CA GLN A 318 4.97 -11.90 -5.21
C GLN A 318 4.51 -10.45 -5.00
N THR A 319 3.20 -10.19 -4.84
CA THR A 319 2.72 -8.85 -4.45
C THR A 319 2.93 -8.56 -2.96
N ALA A 320 3.18 -9.60 -2.15
CA ALA A 320 3.43 -9.40 -0.72
C ALA A 320 4.79 -8.78 -0.48
N GLN A 321 4.82 -7.76 0.38
CA GLN A 321 6.03 -7.24 0.97
C GLN A 321 6.03 -7.55 2.47
N LEU A 322 7.12 -8.13 2.96
CA LEU A 322 7.27 -8.50 4.37
C LEU A 322 8.21 -7.53 5.09
N SER A 323 7.85 -7.15 6.32
CA SER A 323 8.79 -6.51 7.23
C SER A 323 9.87 -7.50 7.67
N PRO A 324 10.97 -7.02 8.30
CA PRO A 324 11.79 -7.86 9.16
C PRO A 324 10.95 -8.53 10.26
N LEU A 325 11.52 -9.59 10.85
CA LEU A 325 11.00 -10.07 12.12
C LEU A 325 11.21 -9.01 13.19
N ILE A 326 10.13 -8.60 13.81
CA ILE A 326 10.09 -7.58 14.87
C ILE A 326 9.38 -8.13 16.10
N ASP A 327 9.58 -7.44 17.22
CA ASP A 327 8.66 -7.58 18.33
C ASP A 327 7.31 -6.99 17.89
N ILE A 328 6.24 -7.75 18.09
CA ILE A 328 4.88 -7.33 17.75
C ILE A 328 4.02 -7.21 18.98
N GLY A 329 4.51 -7.53 20.18
CA GLY A 329 3.65 -7.66 21.35
C GLY A 329 2.63 -8.79 21.19
N HIS A 330 1.44 -8.57 21.76
CA HIS A 330 0.29 -9.40 21.43
C HIS A 330 -0.11 -9.22 19.95
N GLY A 331 0.25 -8.11 19.31
CA GLY A 331 0.03 -7.82 17.90
C GLY A 331 -1.27 -7.09 17.61
N GLN A 332 -2.03 -6.73 18.66
CA GLN A 332 -3.39 -6.21 18.56
C GLN A 332 -3.45 -4.82 17.93
N THR A 333 -2.35 -4.10 17.77
CA THR A 333 -2.40 -2.71 17.30
C THR A 333 -1.34 -2.45 16.24
N LEU A 334 -1.75 -2.46 14.99
CA LEU A 334 -1.04 -1.80 13.89
C LEU A 334 -1.95 -0.72 13.30
N THR A 335 -1.47 0.51 13.19
CA THR A 335 -2.25 1.61 12.67
C THR A 335 -1.41 2.55 11.81
N PHE A 336 -2.06 3.27 10.89
CA PHE A 336 -1.42 4.28 10.06
C PHE A 336 -1.73 5.67 10.61
N ASN A 337 -0.72 6.54 10.66
CA ASN A 337 -0.89 7.95 10.98
C ASN A 337 -0.92 8.78 9.69
N PRO A 338 -2.09 9.29 9.25
CA PRO A 338 -2.21 10.01 7.99
C PRO A 338 -1.45 11.34 7.95
N ALA A 339 -1.13 11.93 9.11
CA ALA A 339 -0.48 13.24 9.18
C ALA A 339 1.01 13.18 8.86
N ASN A 340 1.69 12.10 9.25
CA ASN A 340 3.13 11.91 8.99
C ASN A 340 3.45 10.74 8.05
N LYS A 341 2.43 9.98 7.63
CA LYS A 341 2.54 8.87 6.67
C LYS A 341 3.37 7.69 7.19
N HIS A 342 3.31 7.42 8.49
CA HIS A 342 4.02 6.28 9.10
C HIS A 342 3.06 5.28 9.74
N LEU A 343 3.55 4.05 9.90
CA LEU A 343 2.86 3.00 10.66
C LEU A 343 3.30 3.03 12.12
N TYR A 344 2.39 2.65 13.01
CA TYR A 344 2.62 2.55 14.44
C TYR A 344 2.12 1.20 14.94
N LEU A 345 2.98 0.48 15.65
CA LEU A 345 2.73 -0.82 16.25
C LEU A 345 2.89 -0.71 17.77
N ALA A 346 1.86 -1.03 18.55
CA ALA A 346 2.02 -1.12 20.00
C ALA A 346 2.55 -2.52 20.37
N GLU A 347 3.67 -2.57 21.07
CA GLU A 347 4.35 -3.81 21.48
C GLU A 347 3.80 -4.24 22.85
N ASP A 348 2.53 -4.66 22.86
CA ASP A 348 1.79 -4.96 24.09
C ASP A 348 2.05 -6.38 24.62
N GLU A 349 3.18 -6.56 25.31
CA GLU A 349 3.68 -7.86 25.81
C GLU A 349 2.77 -8.60 26.81
N THR A 350 1.84 -7.90 27.47
CA THR A 350 0.90 -8.46 28.46
C THR A 350 -0.56 -8.21 28.10
N LEU A 351 -1.49 -8.93 28.73
CA LEU A 351 -2.96 -8.71 28.58
C LEU A 351 -3.55 -7.85 29.72
N SER A 352 -2.71 -7.28 30.57
CA SER A 352 -3.07 -6.59 31.80
C SER A 352 -2.22 -5.35 32.00
N ASP A 353 -2.70 -4.38 32.79
CA ASP A 353 -1.90 -3.20 33.12
C ASP A 353 -0.48 -3.53 33.60
N LEU A 354 0.45 -2.66 33.24
CA LEU A 354 1.88 -2.82 33.47
C LEU A 354 2.24 -2.54 34.94
N SER A 355 3.42 -3.01 35.34
CA SER A 355 4.04 -2.51 36.58
C SER A 355 4.33 -1.00 36.44
N ILE A 356 4.33 -0.29 37.57
CA ILE A 356 4.71 1.13 37.64
C ILE A 356 6.16 1.39 37.17
N SER A 357 7.01 0.36 37.18
CA SER A 357 8.39 0.42 36.68
C SER A 357 8.48 0.38 35.16
N ASP A 358 7.53 -0.27 34.50
CA ASP A 358 7.65 -0.70 33.11
C ASP A 358 7.16 0.39 32.16
N ASN A 359 7.51 0.28 30.88
CA ASN A 359 7.09 1.21 29.84
C ASN A 359 6.11 0.53 28.90
N ASN A 360 5.19 1.32 28.36
CA ASN A 360 4.60 1.02 27.08
C ASN A 360 5.64 1.26 25.99
N GLU A 361 5.67 0.39 25.00
CA GLU A 361 6.56 0.48 23.84
C GLU A 361 5.71 0.56 22.57
N VAL A 362 6.04 1.51 21.70
CA VAL A 362 5.37 1.72 20.41
C VAL A 362 6.43 1.90 19.33
N LEU A 363 6.40 1.03 18.33
CA LEU A 363 7.30 1.06 17.19
C LEU A 363 6.70 1.88 16.05
N GLU A 364 7.44 2.86 15.53
CA GLU A 364 7.09 3.59 14.32
C GLU A 364 7.88 3.05 13.13
N MET A 365 7.20 2.85 12.00
CA MET A 365 7.75 2.18 10.82
C MET A 365 7.44 2.94 9.53
N ASP A 366 8.35 2.84 8.57
CA ASP A 366 8.16 3.36 7.21
C ASP A 366 7.26 2.40 6.40
N PRO A 367 6.11 2.83 5.88
CA PRO A 367 5.19 1.97 5.14
C PRO A 367 5.69 1.53 3.76
N HIS A 368 6.69 2.20 3.19
CA HIS A 368 7.29 1.85 1.91
C HIS A 368 8.38 0.80 2.06
N THR A 369 9.25 0.94 3.08
CA THR A 369 10.35 0.01 3.31
C THR A 369 10.02 -1.10 4.31
N LEU A 370 8.94 -0.94 5.08
CA LEU A 370 8.57 -1.76 6.24
C LEU A 370 9.67 -1.85 7.31
N GLN A 371 10.60 -0.89 7.31
CA GLN A 371 11.68 -0.84 8.28
C GLN A 371 11.26 -0.01 9.49
N PRO A 372 11.62 -0.47 10.71
CA PRO A 372 11.54 0.35 11.91
C PRO A 372 12.29 1.68 11.76
N LEU A 373 11.69 2.76 12.24
CA LEU A 373 12.27 4.12 12.25
C LEU A 373 12.69 4.53 13.65
N ARG A 374 11.83 4.31 14.64
CA ARG A 374 12.02 4.71 16.04
C ARG A 374 11.06 3.96 16.95
N GLU A 375 11.40 3.92 18.23
CA GLU A 375 10.59 3.28 19.26
C GLU A 375 10.32 4.30 20.37
N TYR A 376 9.07 4.37 20.84
CA TYR A 376 8.64 5.26 21.91
C TYR A 376 8.45 4.48 23.20
N ARG A 377 9.08 4.94 24.28
CA ARG A 377 8.93 4.38 25.62
C ARG A 377 8.35 5.39 26.57
N PHE A 378 7.22 5.04 27.19
CA PHE A 378 6.51 5.94 28.08
C PHE A 378 5.62 5.20 29.09
N LYS A 379 5.18 5.92 30.11
CA LYS A 379 4.27 5.43 31.15
C LYS A 379 2.93 6.15 31.03
N MET A 380 1.86 5.45 31.39
CA MET A 380 0.51 6.01 31.48
C MET A 380 0.02 5.83 32.92
N LEU A 381 0.66 6.55 33.84
CA LEU A 381 0.40 6.48 35.27
C LEU A 381 -0.91 7.20 35.60
N HIS A 382 -1.81 6.48 36.26
CA HIS A 382 -3.02 7.00 36.86
C HIS A 382 -3.24 6.29 38.20
N ASP A 383 -3.38 7.08 39.27
CA ASP A 383 -3.33 6.60 40.66
C ASP A 383 -2.11 5.67 40.91
N ASN A 384 -2.34 4.42 41.30
CA ASN A 384 -1.30 3.41 41.54
C ASN A 384 -1.17 2.39 40.40
N SER A 385 -1.62 2.75 39.19
CA SER A 385 -1.63 1.86 38.02
C SER A 385 -0.88 2.47 36.84
N ASN A 386 -0.24 1.64 36.03
CA ASN A 386 0.37 2.02 34.76
C ASN A 386 -0.41 1.36 33.64
N PHE A 387 -1.20 2.15 32.92
CA PHE A 387 -2.06 1.59 31.89
C PHE A 387 -1.25 1.04 30.73
N GLN A 388 -1.61 -0.15 30.26
CA GLN A 388 -1.05 -0.73 29.04
C GLN A 388 -1.83 -0.23 27.81
N LEU A 389 -1.10 0.15 26.76
CA LEU A 389 -1.65 0.56 25.48
C LEU A 389 -1.94 -0.68 24.61
N HIS A 390 -3.19 -1.14 24.63
CA HIS A 390 -3.65 -2.27 23.81
C HIS A 390 -4.30 -1.87 22.48
N THR A 391 -4.51 -0.57 22.27
CA THR A 391 -5.19 -0.03 21.08
C THR A 391 -4.56 1.31 20.72
N LEU A 392 -4.52 1.65 19.44
CA LEU A 392 -4.07 2.96 18.97
C LEU A 392 -4.65 3.22 17.58
N ALA A 393 -5.09 4.45 17.35
CA ALA A 393 -5.46 4.95 16.03
C ALA A 393 -5.15 6.43 15.91
N PHE A 394 -5.08 6.91 14.67
CA PHE A 394 -4.86 8.33 14.37
C PHE A 394 -5.97 8.87 13.47
N ASP A 395 -6.38 10.11 13.72
CA ASP A 395 -7.20 10.84 12.75
C ASP A 395 -6.34 11.54 11.68
N SER A 396 -7.01 12.16 10.70
CA SER A 396 -6.35 12.86 9.59
C SER A 396 -5.45 14.03 10.01
N GLU A 397 -5.62 14.56 11.23
CA GLU A 397 -4.81 15.64 11.79
C GLU A 397 -3.63 15.10 12.64
N GLY A 398 -3.50 13.78 12.76
CA GLY A 398 -2.49 13.11 13.57
C GLY A 398 -2.80 13.13 15.06
N ASN A 399 -4.04 13.40 15.46
CA ASN A 399 -4.43 13.18 16.85
C ASN A 399 -4.53 11.67 17.09
N ALA A 400 -3.90 11.22 18.16
CA ALA A 400 -3.89 9.83 18.58
C ALA A 400 -5.09 9.52 19.47
N TYR A 401 -5.66 8.32 19.34
CA TYR A 401 -6.76 7.80 20.15
C TYR A 401 -6.46 6.39 20.60
N TRP A 402 -6.81 6.07 21.83
CA TRP A 402 -6.80 4.71 22.35
C TRP A 402 -7.93 4.54 23.36
N GLY A 403 -8.24 3.30 23.71
CA GLY A 403 -9.33 3.03 24.63
C GLY A 403 -9.17 1.75 25.45
N ARG A 404 -9.95 1.69 26.53
CA ARG A 404 -9.99 0.56 27.43
C ARG A 404 -11.38 0.38 28.05
N LYS A 405 -11.58 -0.83 28.58
CA LYS A 405 -12.77 -1.17 29.36
C LYS A 405 -12.76 -0.43 30.70
N LYS A 406 -13.92 0.09 31.11
CA LYS A 406 -14.17 0.64 32.45
C LYS A 406 -15.52 0.13 32.96
N GLY A 407 -15.50 -0.90 33.82
CA GLY A 407 -16.72 -1.60 34.24
C GLY A 407 -17.52 -2.16 33.05
N SER A 408 -18.82 -1.85 32.96
CA SER A 408 -19.65 -2.19 31.79
C SER A 408 -19.45 -1.26 30.59
N GLY A 409 -18.69 -0.19 30.77
CA GLY A 409 -18.49 0.89 29.83
C GLY A 409 -17.16 0.83 29.08
N TYR A 410 -16.92 1.89 28.31
CA TYR A 410 -15.70 2.08 27.55
C TYR A 410 -15.21 3.52 27.71
N MET A 411 -13.91 3.65 27.97
CA MET A 411 -13.24 4.93 28.15
C MET A 411 -12.25 5.13 27.02
N LEU A 412 -12.34 6.29 26.37
CA LEU A 412 -11.43 6.72 25.33
C LEU A 412 -10.45 7.75 25.87
N PHE A 413 -9.27 7.76 25.31
CA PHE A 413 -8.21 8.73 25.54
C PHE A 413 -7.82 9.33 24.19
N HIS A 414 -7.31 10.55 24.22
CA HIS A 414 -6.87 11.26 23.04
C HIS A 414 -5.55 11.99 23.31
N GLY A 415 -4.79 12.30 22.26
CA GLY A 415 -3.47 12.89 22.46
C GLY A 415 -2.66 13.07 21.18
N ARG A 416 -1.34 13.06 21.35
CA ARG A 416 -0.33 13.09 20.30
C ARG A 416 0.71 12.01 20.57
N LEU A 417 1.18 11.36 19.51
CA LEU A 417 2.28 10.41 19.54
C LEU A 417 3.05 10.59 18.23
N ASP A 418 4.12 11.37 18.28
CA ASP A 418 5.09 11.57 17.21
C ASP A 418 6.45 11.98 17.78
N GLU A 419 7.44 12.22 16.92
CA GLU A 419 8.82 12.53 17.35
C GLU A 419 8.95 13.81 18.19
N ASN A 420 7.95 14.68 18.17
CA ASN A 420 7.96 15.95 18.88
C ASN A 420 7.29 15.85 20.26
N GLU A 421 6.23 15.05 20.37
CA GLU A 421 5.44 14.93 21.59
C GLU A 421 4.76 13.56 21.73
N VAL A 422 4.86 12.99 22.94
CA VAL A 422 4.01 11.87 23.39
C VAL A 422 3.22 12.35 24.60
N LYS A 423 1.89 12.47 24.46
CA LYS A 423 1.02 12.97 25.52
C LYS A 423 -0.42 12.52 25.31
N PHE A 424 -1.08 12.11 26.38
CA PHE A 424 -2.47 11.66 26.36
C PHE A 424 -3.30 12.30 27.47
N ALA A 425 -4.59 12.44 27.23
CA ALA A 425 -5.61 12.85 28.19
C ALA A 425 -6.85 11.95 28.07
N PRO A 426 -7.58 11.73 29.18
CA PRO A 426 -8.85 11.02 29.14
C PRO A 426 -9.92 11.86 28.45
N SER A 427 -10.81 11.22 27.70
CA SER A 427 -12.10 11.82 27.40
C SER A 427 -12.91 11.94 28.69
N LYS A 428 -13.41 13.14 28.98
CA LYS A 428 -14.19 13.40 30.22
C LYS A 428 -15.57 12.74 30.21
N THR A 429 -16.00 12.22 29.08
CA THR A 429 -17.25 11.47 28.95
C THR A 429 -16.94 10.03 28.56
N ILE A 430 -17.64 9.07 29.16
CA ILE A 430 -17.46 7.63 28.92
C ILE A 430 -18.75 6.99 28.40
N VAL A 431 -18.62 5.94 27.60
CA VAL A 431 -19.75 5.11 27.17
C VAL A 431 -20.16 4.23 28.34
N GLY A 432 -21.40 4.30 28.82
CA GLY A 432 -21.85 3.51 29.98
C GLY A 432 -22.05 2.02 29.69
N LYS A 433 -22.39 1.66 28.45
CA LYS A 433 -22.58 0.27 27.99
C LYS A 433 -21.86 0.00 26.68
N ARG A 434 -20.75 -0.74 26.71
CA ARG A 434 -19.93 -1.06 25.52
C ARG A 434 -20.49 -2.18 24.62
N GLY A 435 -21.43 -3.00 25.11
CA GLY A 435 -22.07 -4.10 24.36
C GLY A 435 -21.22 -5.36 24.11
N GLY A 436 -19.89 -5.28 24.02
CA GLY A 436 -18.98 -6.43 23.83
C GLY A 436 -18.01 -6.63 25.00
N ASN A 437 -17.38 -7.81 25.16
CA ASN A 437 -16.52 -8.11 26.33
C ASN A 437 -15.02 -7.89 26.10
N THR A 438 -14.55 -8.07 24.87
CA THR A 438 -13.14 -8.01 24.49
C THR A 438 -12.79 -6.60 24.00
N ASN A 439 -11.64 -6.07 24.38
CA ASN A 439 -11.13 -4.80 23.82
C ASN A 439 -10.20 -5.21 22.68
N GLN A 440 -10.72 -5.25 21.45
CA GLN A 440 -9.96 -5.81 20.34
C GLN A 440 -9.16 -4.73 19.62
N PHE A 441 -9.81 -3.60 19.31
CA PHE A 441 -9.19 -2.60 18.45
C PHE A 441 -9.80 -1.21 18.62
N VAL A 442 -9.06 -0.18 18.22
CA VAL A 442 -9.58 1.18 17.98
C VAL A 442 -9.18 1.60 16.56
N ALA A 443 -10.10 2.24 15.84
CA ALA A 443 -9.86 2.72 14.49
C ALA A 443 -10.49 4.11 14.30
N VAL A 444 -9.99 4.88 13.33
CA VAL A 444 -10.64 6.13 12.92
C VAL A 444 -11.05 6.01 11.46
N ASN A 445 -12.31 6.32 11.17
CA ASN A 445 -12.77 6.39 9.79
C ASN A 445 -12.41 7.77 9.20
N PRO A 446 -11.54 7.82 8.16
CA PRO A 446 -11.07 9.08 7.59
C PRO A 446 -12.18 9.87 6.88
N GLN A 447 -13.26 9.21 6.45
CA GLN A 447 -14.34 9.84 5.68
C GLN A 447 -15.29 10.65 6.57
N ASN A 448 -15.55 10.20 7.80
CA ASN A 448 -16.52 10.83 8.70
C ASN A 448 -15.92 11.31 10.04
N ASN A 449 -14.61 11.10 10.23
CA ASN A 449 -13.86 11.48 11.43
C ASN A 449 -14.48 10.95 12.74
N ARG A 450 -14.90 9.69 12.74
CA ARG A 450 -15.39 8.99 13.93
C ARG A 450 -14.37 7.98 14.43
N VAL A 451 -14.19 7.93 15.76
CA VAL A 451 -13.42 6.92 16.47
C VAL A 451 -14.31 5.71 16.70
N TYR A 452 -13.89 4.54 16.24
CA TYR A 452 -14.52 3.25 16.44
C TYR A 452 -13.74 2.46 17.48
N PHE A 453 -14.43 1.82 18.41
CA PHE A 453 -13.85 0.72 19.18
C PHE A 453 -14.54 -0.60 18.82
N VAL A 454 -13.74 -1.66 18.81
CA VAL A 454 -14.10 -2.98 18.30
C VAL A 454 -14.16 -3.97 19.46
N SER A 455 -15.26 -4.72 19.50
CA SER A 455 -15.39 -5.93 20.29
C SER A 455 -16.04 -7.01 19.44
N ASP A 456 -15.97 -8.26 19.88
CA ASP A 456 -16.58 -9.38 19.15
C ASP A 456 -18.08 -9.13 18.87
N ASP A 457 -18.45 -9.18 17.60
CA ASP A 457 -19.81 -8.92 17.09
C ASP A 457 -20.36 -7.51 17.34
N ILE A 458 -19.54 -6.50 17.69
CA ILE A 458 -20.02 -5.11 17.81
C ILE A 458 -18.95 -4.07 17.48
N LEU A 459 -19.33 -3.12 16.63
CA LEU A 459 -18.58 -1.91 16.35
C LEU A 459 -19.33 -0.74 16.98
N THR A 460 -18.66 0.08 17.79
CA THR A 460 -19.24 1.30 18.36
C THR A 460 -18.42 2.50 17.97
N SER A 461 -19.05 3.62 17.59
CA SER A 461 -18.35 4.82 17.16
C SER A 461 -18.87 6.11 17.79
N ILE A 462 -17.98 7.10 17.89
CA ILE A 462 -18.24 8.45 18.43
C ILE A 462 -17.47 9.45 17.56
N PRO A 463 -18.00 10.64 17.25
CA PRO A 463 -17.23 11.70 16.57
C PRO A 463 -15.94 12.02 17.32
N ALA A 464 -14.82 12.10 16.60
CA ALA A 464 -13.50 12.28 17.19
C ALA A 464 -13.37 13.62 17.94
N ASP A 465 -13.97 14.70 17.41
CA ASP A 465 -14.05 16.01 18.05
C ASP A 465 -14.76 15.92 19.41
N LYS A 466 -15.87 15.19 19.50
CA LYS A 466 -16.63 15.00 20.75
C LYS A 466 -15.87 14.18 21.79
N VAL A 467 -15.06 13.21 21.34
CA VAL A 467 -14.15 12.45 22.21
C VAL A 467 -13.10 13.38 22.81
N ARG A 468 -12.46 14.23 22.01
CA ARG A 468 -11.43 15.19 22.47
C ARG A 468 -12.01 16.27 23.38
N ASP A 469 -13.17 16.82 23.02
CA ASP A 469 -13.85 17.84 23.83
C ASP A 469 -14.38 17.24 25.15
N GLY A 470 -14.52 15.92 25.21
CA GLY A 470 -15.05 15.20 26.36
C GLY A 470 -16.54 15.44 26.58
N VAL A 471 -17.29 15.76 25.52
CA VAL A 471 -18.72 16.09 25.57
C VAL A 471 -19.46 15.35 24.46
N PHE A 472 -20.02 14.19 24.79
CA PHE A 472 -20.94 13.44 23.92
C PHE A 472 -22.15 12.91 24.69
N SER A 473 -23.21 12.60 23.94
CA SER A 473 -24.46 12.06 24.46
C SER A 473 -24.78 10.71 23.83
N ALA A 474 -25.86 10.06 24.30
CA ALA A 474 -26.29 8.79 23.73
C ALA A 474 -26.62 8.85 22.23
N LYS A 475 -26.96 10.03 21.69
CA LYS A 475 -27.25 10.24 20.26
C LYS A 475 -25.99 10.24 19.39
N ASP A 476 -24.84 10.54 19.98
CA ASP A 476 -23.56 10.61 19.28
C ASP A 476 -22.90 9.22 19.19
N ILE A 477 -23.37 8.26 20.00
CA ILE A 477 -22.87 6.89 20.05
C ILE A 477 -23.63 6.05 19.02
N HIS A 478 -22.94 5.60 17.99
CA HIS A 478 -23.48 4.66 17.00
C HIS A 478 -22.98 3.25 17.28
N TYR A 479 -23.83 2.25 17.06
CA TYR A 479 -23.47 0.84 17.23
C TYR A 479 -24.01 -0.01 16.07
N GLN A 480 -23.14 -0.86 15.55
CA GLN A 480 -23.42 -1.89 14.55
C GLN A 480 -23.14 -3.24 15.17
N VAL A 481 -24.19 -4.02 15.41
CA VAL A 481 -24.11 -5.29 16.12
C VAL A 481 -24.36 -6.43 15.15
N PHE A 482 -23.58 -7.49 15.25
CA PHE A 482 -23.63 -8.66 14.37
C PHE A 482 -23.97 -9.92 15.19
N ASN A 483 -24.29 -11.00 14.49
CA ASN A 483 -24.43 -12.32 15.09
C ASN A 483 -23.59 -13.34 14.31
N SER A 484 -22.35 -12.93 13.97
CA SER A 484 -21.40 -13.78 13.24
C SER A 484 -20.89 -14.92 14.12
N LYS A 485 -20.82 -14.69 15.43
CA LYS A 485 -20.09 -15.54 16.39
C LYS A 485 -18.63 -15.77 15.99
N ARG A 486 -18.04 -14.87 15.20
CA ARG A 486 -16.60 -14.90 14.89
C ARG A 486 -15.86 -14.03 15.91
N GLU A 487 -14.55 -14.21 15.98
CA GLU A 487 -13.66 -13.33 16.75
C GLU A 487 -13.25 -12.17 15.84
N PHE A 488 -13.33 -10.93 16.33
CA PHE A 488 -12.93 -9.74 15.57
C PHE A 488 -11.55 -9.29 16.07
N GLU A 489 -10.60 -9.08 15.17
CA GLU A 489 -9.22 -8.72 15.56
C GLU A 489 -8.86 -7.29 15.18
N GLY A 490 -9.48 -6.72 14.14
CA GLY A 490 -9.12 -5.38 13.70
C GLY A 490 -10.14 -4.78 12.75
N LEU A 491 -10.13 -3.45 12.68
CA LEU A 491 -10.92 -2.68 11.74
C LEU A 491 -10.05 -1.59 11.12
N ALA A 492 -10.02 -1.55 9.80
CA ALA A 492 -9.38 -0.49 9.03
C ALA A 492 -10.38 0.12 8.04
N PHE A 493 -10.02 1.26 7.46
CA PHE A 493 -10.88 1.98 6.53
C PHE A 493 -10.11 2.39 5.29
N ASP A 494 -10.74 2.26 4.13
CA ASP A 494 -10.27 2.98 2.95
C ASP A 494 -10.67 4.46 3.04
N GLN A 495 -10.13 5.27 2.13
CA GLN A 495 -10.42 6.72 2.08
C GLN A 495 -11.89 7.05 1.78
N SER A 496 -12.64 6.08 1.23
CA SER A 496 -14.08 6.21 0.98
C SER A 496 -14.93 5.83 2.20
N GLY A 497 -14.31 5.37 3.28
CA GLY A 497 -14.97 4.99 4.53
C GLY A 497 -15.52 3.56 4.55
N TYR A 498 -15.20 2.71 3.57
CA TYR A 498 -15.53 1.29 3.67
C TYR A 498 -14.67 0.64 4.74
N GLY A 499 -15.33 -0.06 5.67
CA GLY A 499 -14.67 -0.84 6.70
C GLY A 499 -14.10 -2.15 6.15
N TYR A 500 -12.89 -2.47 6.58
CA TYR A 500 -12.17 -3.72 6.39
C TYR A 500 -11.99 -4.38 7.75
N LEU A 501 -12.76 -5.43 8.02
CA LEU A 501 -12.87 -6.08 9.32
C LEU A 501 -12.19 -7.44 9.27
N LEU A 502 -11.14 -7.61 10.07
CA LEU A 502 -10.42 -8.88 10.22
C LEU A 502 -11.17 -9.77 11.22
N MET A 503 -11.50 -10.99 10.79
CA MET A 503 -12.15 -12.02 11.61
C MET A 503 -11.31 -13.30 11.65
N LEU A 504 -11.34 -14.04 12.75
CA LEU A 504 -10.62 -15.31 12.89
C LEU A 504 -11.52 -16.56 12.92
N TRP A 505 -10.86 -17.72 12.79
CA TRP A 505 -11.38 -19.08 12.81
C TRP A 505 -12.30 -19.47 11.64
N PRO A 506 -11.83 -19.41 10.38
CA PRO A 506 -10.46 -19.15 9.89
C PRO A 506 -10.18 -17.64 9.73
N PRO A 507 -8.94 -17.22 9.46
CA PRO A 507 -8.63 -15.82 9.19
C PRO A 507 -9.27 -15.34 7.89
N GLU A 508 -10.01 -14.23 7.99
CA GLU A 508 -10.88 -13.74 6.92
C GLU A 508 -10.96 -12.22 6.97
N LEU A 509 -10.64 -11.57 5.85
CA LEU A 509 -10.84 -10.15 5.66
C LEU A 509 -12.23 -9.91 5.09
N MET A 510 -13.02 -9.15 5.82
CA MET A 510 -14.38 -8.78 5.42
C MET A 510 -14.43 -7.32 4.97
N LYS A 511 -15.18 -7.02 3.92
CA LYS A 511 -15.45 -5.65 3.47
C LYS A 511 -16.89 -5.25 3.72
N SER A 512 -17.11 -4.06 4.24
CA SER A 512 -18.47 -3.49 4.40
C SER A 512 -19.14 -3.27 3.05
N SER A 513 -20.46 -3.41 2.97
CA SER A 513 -21.22 -3.22 1.73
C SER A 513 -21.48 -1.75 1.41
N GLN A 514 -21.34 -0.88 2.40
CA GLN A 514 -21.44 0.58 2.32
C GLN A 514 -20.43 1.22 3.28
N PRO A 515 -19.97 2.45 3.03
CA PRO A 515 -19.15 3.19 4.00
C PRO A 515 -19.81 3.21 5.39
N LEU A 516 -19.01 3.01 6.44
CA LEU A 516 -19.53 3.05 7.80
C LEU A 516 -19.80 4.50 8.22
N ASN A 517 -20.93 4.74 8.91
CA ASN A 517 -21.34 6.04 9.45
C ASN A 517 -21.35 6.06 10.99
#